data_AF-A0A3M5QWP6-F1
#
_entry.id   AF-A0A3M5QWP6-F1
#
_cell.length_a   1.000
_cell.length_b   1.000
_cell.length_c   1.000
_cell.angle_alpha   90.00
_cell.angle_beta   90.00
_cell.angle_gamma   90.00
#
_symmetry.space_group_name_H-M   'P 1'
#
loop_
_entity.id
_entity.type
_entity.pdbx_description
1 polymer ?
#
loop_
_entity_poly.entity_id
_entity_poly.type
_entity_poly.pdbx_seq_one_letter_code
_entity_poly.pdbx_strand_id
1 'polypeptide(L)' 'MAGVGTTAKTGENCPESGVWEVVGTPSTTAPIAKGNRMPPYGGNAVTWRLKALA' A
#
# COMPACT_ATOMS: atom_id res chain seq x y z
N MET A 1 8.66 -10.94 -7.91
CA MET A 1 8.71 -11.50 -6.54
C MET A 1 8.80 -10.29 -5.63
N ALA A 2 7.65 -9.77 -5.22
CA ALA A 2 7.63 -8.66 -4.26
C ALA A 2 7.91 -9.27 -2.88
N GLY A 3 8.71 -8.57 -2.08
CA GLY A 3 9.02 -8.97 -0.72
C GLY A 3 8.39 -8.00 0.26
N VAL A 4 8.26 -8.39 1.52
CA VAL A 4 7.92 -7.47 2.61
C VAL A 4 8.85 -6.24 2.55
N GLY A 5 8.28 -5.04 2.49
CA GLY A 5 9.01 -3.80 2.18
C GLY A 5 8.80 -3.25 0.76
N THR A 6 8.03 -3.93 -0.10
CA THR A 6 7.60 -3.38 -1.39
C THR A 6 6.85 -2.08 -1.18
N THR A 7 7.17 -1.04 -1.96
CA THR A 7 6.46 0.23 -1.94
C THR A 7 5.63 0.40 -3.21
N ALA A 8 4.46 1.00 -3.08
CA ALA A 8 3.62 1.35 -4.21
C ALA A 8 2.88 2.66 -3.92
N LYS A 9 2.51 3.38 -4.97
CA LYS A 9 1.83 4.67 -4.84
C LYS A 9 0.33 4.50 -4.94
N THR A 10 -0.40 5.39 -4.28
CA THR A 10 -1.84 5.56 -4.49
C THR A 10 -2.17 5.62 -5.98
N GLY A 11 -3.18 4.86 -6.41
CA GLY A 11 -3.61 4.80 -7.80
C GLY A 11 -2.89 3.76 -8.66
N GLU A 12 -1.78 3.17 -8.20
CA GLU A 12 -1.12 2.04 -8.87
C GLU A 12 -1.81 0.71 -8.54
N ASN A 13 -1.62 -0.28 -9.41
CA ASN A 13 -2.04 -1.65 -9.14
C ASN A 13 -1.16 -2.26 -8.05
N CYS A 14 -1.80 -2.79 -7.02
CA CYS A 14 -1.13 -3.43 -5.91
C CYS A 14 -0.36 -4.67 -6.40
N PRO A 15 0.98 -4.72 -6.22
CA PRO A 15 1.77 -5.84 -6.71
C PRO A 15 1.54 -7.12 -5.89
N GLU A 16 1.10 -6.98 -4.63
CA GLU A 16 1.07 -8.08 -3.67
C GLU A 16 -0.01 -7.90 -2.59
N SER A 17 -0.73 -8.99 -2.28
CA SER A 17 -1.79 -9.00 -1.27
C SER A 17 -1.19 -8.93 0.12
N GLY A 18 -1.66 -8.00 0.92
CA GLY A 18 -1.15 -7.85 2.27
C GLY A 18 -1.68 -6.63 2.99
N VAL A 19 -1.13 -6.40 4.18
CA VAL A 19 -1.32 -5.19 4.96
C VAL A 19 -0.29 -4.17 4.50
N TRP A 20 -0.79 -3.06 3.96
CA TRP A 20 0.02 -1.94 3.51
C TRP A 20 -0.05 -0.79 4.50
N GLU A 21 1.09 -0.17 4.77
CA GLU A 21 1.25 0.95 5.68
C GLU A 21 1.64 2.20 4.88
N VAL A 22 1.03 3.35 5.17
CA VAL A 22 1.42 4.62 4.57
C VAL A 22 2.78 5.05 5.10
N VAL A 23 3.71 5.26 4.16
CA VAL A 23 5.03 5.85 4.41
C VAL A 23 4.87 7.36 4.52
N GLY A 24 4.65 7.84 5.74
CA GLY A 24 4.50 9.26 6.05
C GLY A 24 3.68 9.50 7.31
N THR A 25 3.48 10.77 7.65
CA THR A 25 2.56 11.20 8.70
C THR A 25 1.27 11.72 8.05
N PRO A 26 0.08 11.19 8.42
CA PRO A 26 -0.17 10.13 9.39
C PRO A 26 0.10 8.70 8.85
N SER A 27 0.66 7.83 9.69
CA SER A 27 0.92 6.42 9.35
C SER A 27 -0.37 5.61 9.50
N THR A 28 -1.04 5.31 8.40
CA THR A 28 -2.25 4.47 8.37
C THR A 28 -1.96 3.11 7.76
N THR A 29 -2.64 2.06 8.20
CA THR A 29 -2.50 0.71 7.64
C THR A 29 -3.82 0.24 7.04
N ALA A 30 -3.77 -0.31 5.84
CA ALA A 30 -4.94 -0.86 5.15
C ALA A 30 -4.61 -2.22 4.51
N PRO A 31 -5.50 -3.22 4.62
CA PRO A 31 -5.37 -4.45 3.86
C PRO A 31 -5.72 -4.21 2.38
N ILE A 32 -4.79 -4.53 1.47
CA ILE A 32 -4.96 -4.36 0.02
C ILE A 32 -4.58 -5.69 -0.66
N ALA A 33 -5.47 -6.21 -1.49
CA ALA A 33 -5.22 -7.41 -2.27
C ALA A 33 -4.41 -7.10 -3.53
N LYS A 34 -3.60 -8.08 -3.98
CA LYS A 34 -2.86 -8.02 -5.24
C LYS A 34 -3.83 -7.74 -6.40
N GLY A 35 -3.43 -6.84 -7.28
CA GLY A 35 -4.23 -6.40 -8.43
C GLY A 35 -5.27 -5.34 -8.08
N ASN A 36 -5.53 -5.05 -6.80
CA ASN A 36 -6.43 -3.97 -6.41
C ASN A 36 -5.73 -2.61 -6.52
N ARG A 37 -6.50 -1.53 -6.72
CA ARG A 37 -5.93 -0.19 -6.85
C ARG A 37 -5.67 0.41 -5.47
N MET A 38 -4.48 0.96 -5.24
CA MET A 38 -4.15 1.55 -3.95
C MET A 38 -5.03 2.76 -3.63
N PRO A 39 -5.67 2.79 -2.45
CA PRO A 39 -6.60 3.85 -2.11
C PRO A 39 -5.87 5.17 -1.80
N PRO A 40 -6.43 6.32 -2.18
CA PRO A 40 -5.95 7.63 -1.78
C PRO A 40 -6.32 7.94 -0.33
N TYR A 41 -5.45 8.67 0.36
CA TYR A 41 -5.72 9.15 1.72
C TYR A 41 -6.01 10.64 1.68
N GLY A 42 -7.23 11.04 2.06
CA GLY A 42 -7.65 12.44 2.07
C GLY A 42 -7.54 13.15 0.71
N GLY A 43 -7.76 12.42 -0.38
CA GLY A 43 -7.61 12.95 -1.75
C GLY A 43 -6.15 13.15 -2.21
N ASN A 44 -5.17 12.81 -1.37
CA ASN A 44 -3.75 12.93 -1.69
C ASN A 44 -3.15 11.57 -2.05
N ALA A 45 -2.20 11.60 -2.99
CA ALA A 45 -1.43 10.43 -3.35
C ALA A 45 -0.40 10.14 -2.25
N VAL A 46 -0.64 9.09 -1.49
CA VAL A 46 0.29 8.61 -0.47
C VAL A 46 1.09 7.42 -0.98
N THR A 47 2.28 7.25 -0.41
CA THR A 47 3.13 6.08 -0.65
C THR A 47 2.75 5.01 0.37
N TRP A 48 2.47 3.81 -0.10
CA TRP A 48 2.19 2.64 0.70
C TRP A 48 3.42 1.74 0.71
N ARG A 49 3.68 1.08 1.84
CA ARG A 49 4.72 0.07 2.04
C ARG A 49 4.10 -1.20 2.58
N LEU A 50 4.37 -2.31 1.92
CA LEU A 50 3.92 -3.62 2.32
C LEU A 50 4.55 -3.97 3.66
N LYS A 51 3.72 -4.00 4.71
CA LYS A 51 4.12 -4.29 6.08
C LYS A 51 4.09 -5.79 6.35
N ALA A 52 3.06 -6.47 5.86
CA ALA A 52 2.90 -7.91 6.02
C ALA A 52 2.16 -8.49 4.81
N LEU A 53 2.57 -9.68 4.38
CA LEU A 53 1.84 -10.47 3.40
C LEU A 53 0.58 -11.05 4.05
N ALA A 54 -0.49 -11.20 3.26
CA ALA A 54 -1.72 -11.87 3.66
C ALA A 54 -1.98 -13.09 2.77
#